data_AF-A0A352XDP1-F1
#
_entry.id   AF-A0A352XDP1-F1
#
_cell.length_a   1.000
_cell.length_b   1.000
_cell.length_c   1.000
_cell.angle_alpha   90.00
_cell.angle_beta   90.00
_cell.angle_gamma   90.00
#
_symmetry.space_group_name_H-M   'P 1'
#
loop_
_entity.id
_entity.type
_entity.pdbx_description
1 polymer ?
#
loop_
_entity_poly.entity_id
_entity_poly.type
_entity_poly.pdbx_seq_one_letter_code
_entity_poly.pdbx_strand_id
1 'polypeptide(L)'
;MSQQISIPTALSIPAPDIEALIEGRNIAAISPIFLNPGRQFALYPADTSRNVLETEQYYCPSFLPTAQKTLAKLDSEKAIIQGWAKCELCQTIDNLESLAILSQLTVWTEEGLQEIISQRGHIFLAYLRVYRLPKPVEIPINQSPRFIPIAPPLTVTDANPVFSDRNFAQRRHQLENLLPPPHPELEALQTRIGKINHTDAQKLDDEIKKFLGWTTKAQPKLSDPKLAWIKDIVTLGERSKEIDEKKSNYQAGTDFENIVRDSLNFIGFTVDEAYKGGAGGLDLFCSKPYPLVGECKAGKGIPSRSAEELIKLGGMRLNEEQFQNSAKLIVGPGKPSKDVLTAASKFKISIIEPMTLQKLVELYAKYPGSVNLIELKHYLVAGKIDDKIDEYVELVEKTIKLRSHIVNQVKTYLENSGFSRASVDALHGSYIASNPPQPLQPQELHEILLELSSPLTGYLGREKGKNWQSDRFYFLRNLS
;
A
#
# COMPACT_ATOMS: atom_id res chain seq x y z
N MET A 1 -27.54 -10.31 -4.36
CA MET A 1 -27.65 -11.60 -3.64
C MET A 1 -26.71 -12.56 -4.35
N SER A 2 -25.72 -13.12 -3.67
CA SER A 2 -24.76 -14.06 -4.28
C SER A 2 -25.43 -15.40 -4.53
N GLN A 3 -25.28 -15.97 -5.72
CA GLN A 3 -25.85 -17.27 -6.06
C GLN A 3 -25.14 -18.37 -5.26
N GLN A 4 -25.92 -19.26 -4.65
CA GLN A 4 -25.39 -20.42 -3.95
C GLN A 4 -25.10 -21.53 -4.96
N ILE A 5 -23.86 -22.01 -4.98
CA ILE A 5 -23.35 -22.98 -5.96
C ILE A 5 -22.96 -24.26 -5.21
N SER A 6 -23.37 -25.42 -5.73
CA SER A 6 -22.97 -26.72 -5.21
C SER A 6 -21.83 -27.30 -6.04
N ILE A 7 -20.70 -27.61 -5.40
CA ILE A 7 -19.49 -28.13 -6.03
C ILE A 7 -19.25 -29.57 -5.53
N PRO A 8 -19.57 -30.60 -6.34
CA PRO A 8 -19.45 -32.00 -5.96
C PRO A 8 -18.08 -32.60 -6.29
N THR A 9 -17.20 -31.86 -6.98
CA THR A 9 -15.90 -32.38 -7.44
C THR A 9 -14.78 -31.37 -7.24
N ALA A 10 -13.57 -31.86 -6.97
CA ALA A 10 -12.35 -31.09 -6.93
C ALA A 10 -11.41 -31.50 -8.07
N LEU A 11 -10.73 -30.54 -8.73
CA LEU A 11 -9.68 -30.82 -9.69
C LEU A 11 -8.34 -30.90 -8.97
N SER A 12 -7.64 -32.02 -9.14
CA SER A 12 -6.28 -32.25 -8.65
C SER A 12 -5.27 -31.51 -9.52
N ILE A 13 -4.54 -30.56 -8.93
CA ILE A 13 -3.47 -29.79 -9.57
C ILE A 13 -2.31 -29.60 -8.58
N PRO A 14 -1.10 -29.24 -9.05
CA PRO A 14 0.05 -29.03 -8.17
C PRO A 14 -0.27 -28.02 -7.08
N ALA A 15 0.08 -28.35 -5.84
CA ALA A 15 -0.16 -27.44 -4.71
C ALA A 15 0.48 -26.05 -4.90
N PRO A 16 1.71 -25.91 -5.45
CA PRO A 16 2.25 -24.60 -5.80
C PRO A 16 1.39 -23.84 -6.82
N ASP A 17 0.86 -24.50 -7.85
CA ASP A 17 -0.02 -23.86 -8.84
C ASP A 17 -1.29 -23.31 -8.18
N ILE A 18 -1.87 -24.04 -7.22
CA ILE A 18 -3.01 -23.53 -6.42
C ILE A 18 -2.61 -22.30 -5.64
N GLU A 19 -1.46 -22.31 -4.98
CA GLU A 19 -1.02 -21.16 -4.20
C GLU A 19 -0.83 -19.94 -5.11
N ALA A 20 -0.27 -20.11 -6.31
CA ALA A 20 -0.17 -19.05 -7.31
C ALA A 20 -1.55 -18.48 -7.71
N LEU A 21 -2.55 -19.35 -7.86
CA LEU A 21 -3.93 -18.96 -8.14
C LEU A 21 -4.59 -18.23 -6.95
N ILE A 22 -4.37 -18.70 -5.71
CA ILE A 22 -4.97 -18.13 -4.49
C ILE A 22 -4.31 -16.81 -4.11
N GLU A 23 -3.01 -16.65 -4.32
CA GLU A 23 -2.28 -15.39 -4.13
C GLU A 23 -2.56 -14.37 -5.24
N GLY A 24 -3.20 -14.78 -6.34
CA GLY A 24 -3.46 -13.90 -7.48
C GLY A 24 -2.20 -13.59 -8.30
N ARG A 25 -1.21 -14.48 -8.29
CA ARG A 25 -0.03 -14.40 -9.15
C ARG A 25 -0.28 -14.97 -10.55
N ASN A 26 -1.24 -15.88 -10.66
CA ASN A 26 -1.60 -16.53 -11.91
C ASN A 26 -3.12 -16.64 -12.03
N ILE A 27 -3.63 -16.77 -13.26
CA ILE A 27 -5.01 -17.21 -13.54
C ILE A 27 -5.04 -18.50 -14.36
N ALA A 28 -3.88 -18.95 -14.84
CA ALA A 28 -3.75 -20.17 -15.62
C ALA A 28 -3.41 -21.35 -14.71
N ALA A 29 -3.90 -22.53 -15.08
CA ALA A 29 -3.51 -23.82 -14.52
C ALA A 29 -3.24 -24.81 -15.65
N ILE A 30 -2.24 -25.66 -15.48
CA ILE A 30 -2.00 -26.78 -16.39
C ILE A 30 -2.90 -27.94 -15.95
N SER A 31 -3.91 -28.26 -16.76
CA SER A 31 -4.87 -29.30 -16.46
C SER A 31 -4.43 -30.66 -17.04
N PRO A 32 -4.68 -31.78 -16.33
CA PRO A 32 -4.46 -33.12 -16.88
C PRO A 32 -5.44 -33.48 -18.02
N ILE A 33 -6.54 -32.73 -18.18
CA ILE A 33 -7.56 -32.94 -19.21
C ILE A 33 -8.07 -31.60 -19.72
N PHE A 34 -8.60 -31.57 -20.95
CA PHE A 34 -9.28 -30.40 -21.45
C PHE A 34 -10.52 -30.07 -20.58
N LEU A 35 -10.63 -28.82 -20.15
CA LEU A 35 -11.72 -28.35 -19.30
C LEU A 35 -12.72 -27.54 -20.13
N ASN A 36 -13.98 -28.00 -20.15
CA ASN A 36 -15.04 -27.24 -20.81
C ASN A 36 -15.29 -25.91 -20.07
N PRO A 37 -15.40 -24.77 -20.78
CA PRO A 37 -15.81 -23.51 -20.20
C PRO A 37 -17.14 -23.63 -19.43
N GLY A 38 -17.24 -22.92 -18.32
CA GLY A 38 -18.37 -22.99 -17.40
C GLY A 38 -18.25 -24.07 -16.32
N ARG A 39 -17.36 -25.06 -16.47
CA ARG A 39 -17.19 -26.11 -15.45
C ARG A 39 -16.68 -25.52 -14.14
N GLN A 40 -17.31 -25.91 -13.04
CA GLN A 40 -17.00 -25.45 -11.68
C GLN A 40 -16.45 -26.61 -10.84
N PHE A 41 -15.44 -26.32 -10.03
CA PHE A 41 -14.77 -27.33 -9.20
C PHE A 41 -13.98 -26.71 -8.06
N ALA A 42 -13.73 -27.50 -7.02
CA ALA A 42 -12.81 -27.11 -5.97
C ALA A 42 -11.35 -27.31 -6.42
N LEU A 43 -10.43 -26.55 -5.85
CA LEU A 43 -8.99 -26.69 -6.14
C LEU A 43 -8.38 -27.65 -5.12
N TYR A 44 -8.03 -28.86 -5.56
CA TYR A 44 -7.45 -29.90 -4.70
C TYR A 44 -5.92 -29.86 -4.78
N PRO A 45 -5.21 -29.55 -3.69
CA PRO A 45 -3.75 -29.55 -3.68
C PRO A 45 -3.24 -30.97 -3.71
N ALA A 46 -2.49 -31.29 -4.75
CA ALA A 46 -1.82 -32.56 -4.86
C ALA A 46 -0.31 -32.36 -5.05
N ASP A 47 0.46 -33.30 -4.50
CA ASP A 47 1.84 -33.50 -4.92
C ASP A 47 1.83 -34.21 -6.28
N THR A 48 1.53 -33.45 -7.32
CA THR A 48 1.49 -33.94 -8.71
C THR A 48 2.83 -33.74 -9.40
N SER A 49 3.93 -33.71 -8.65
CA SER A 49 5.30 -33.74 -9.15
C SER A 49 5.61 -35.11 -9.82
N ARG A 50 4.88 -35.40 -10.90
CA ARG A 50 5.30 -36.33 -11.95
C ARG A 50 6.19 -35.62 -12.97
N ASN A 51 6.88 -34.55 -12.53
CA ASN A 51 7.83 -33.85 -13.36
C ASN A 51 9.19 -34.51 -13.16
N VAL A 52 9.88 -34.81 -14.25
CA VAL A 52 11.25 -35.34 -14.23
C VAL A 52 12.24 -34.26 -13.74
N LEU A 53 11.82 -33.00 -13.76
CA LEU A 53 12.59 -31.83 -13.39
C LEU A 53 12.49 -31.50 -11.91
N GLU A 54 13.58 -30.97 -11.37
CA GLU A 54 13.64 -30.38 -10.03
C GLU A 54 12.73 -29.15 -9.93
N THR A 55 12.33 -28.80 -8.71
CA THR A 55 11.39 -27.67 -8.46
C THR A 55 11.95 -26.35 -9.01
N GLU A 56 13.25 -26.15 -8.91
CA GLU A 56 14.03 -25.00 -9.39
C GLU A 56 14.01 -24.86 -10.91
N GLN A 57 13.85 -25.98 -11.62
CA GLN A 57 13.80 -26.02 -13.08
C GLN A 57 12.38 -25.86 -13.60
N TYR A 58 11.37 -26.11 -12.77
CA TYR A 58 9.96 -26.05 -13.17
C TYR A 58 9.29 -24.69 -12.86
N TYR A 59 9.68 -24.06 -11.75
CA TYR A 59 9.11 -22.77 -11.33
C TYR A 59 10.13 -21.63 -11.43
N CYS A 60 9.65 -20.45 -11.82
CA CYS A 60 10.49 -19.26 -11.92
C CYS A 60 11.17 -18.92 -10.57
N PRO A 61 12.40 -18.37 -10.56
CA PRO A 61 13.13 -18.03 -9.33
C PRO A 61 12.40 -17.08 -8.36
N SER A 62 11.42 -16.36 -8.89
CA SER A 62 10.52 -15.49 -8.15
C SER A 62 9.52 -16.24 -7.27
N PHE A 63 9.08 -17.42 -7.74
CA PHE A 63 8.03 -18.22 -7.13
C PHE A 63 8.57 -19.39 -6.30
N LEU A 64 9.85 -19.75 -6.46
CA LEU A 64 10.48 -20.86 -5.75
C LEU A 64 10.28 -20.88 -4.24
N PRO A 65 10.44 -19.77 -3.49
CA PRO A 65 10.22 -19.80 -2.04
C PRO A 65 8.78 -20.20 -1.67
N THR A 66 7.79 -19.74 -2.45
CA THR A 66 6.39 -20.12 -2.27
C THR A 66 6.19 -21.59 -2.63
N ALA A 67 6.71 -22.03 -3.78
CA ALA A 67 6.59 -23.42 -4.22
C ALA A 67 7.18 -24.41 -3.19
N GLN A 68 8.42 -24.18 -2.75
CA GLN A 68 9.10 -25.03 -1.76
C GLN A 68 8.34 -25.04 -0.42
N LYS A 69 7.88 -23.87 0.06
CA LYS A 69 7.10 -23.76 1.29
C LYS A 69 5.76 -24.50 1.20
N THR A 70 5.09 -24.43 0.06
CA THR A 70 3.80 -25.10 -0.16
C THR A 70 3.98 -26.60 -0.24
N LEU A 71 5.01 -27.09 -0.94
CA LEU A 71 5.34 -28.52 -1.00
C LEU A 71 5.69 -29.07 0.39
N ALA A 72 6.50 -28.34 1.17
CA ALA A 72 6.87 -28.74 2.54
C ALA A 72 5.69 -28.81 3.52
N LYS A 73 4.55 -28.20 3.18
CA LYS A 73 3.33 -28.19 4.00
C LYS A 73 2.31 -29.25 3.59
N LEU A 74 2.58 -30.03 2.56
CA LEU A 74 1.68 -31.11 2.16
C LEU A 74 1.68 -32.17 3.27
N ASP A 75 0.49 -32.37 3.83
CA ASP A 75 0.23 -33.38 4.85
C ASP A 75 0.03 -34.75 4.16
N SER A 76 0.36 -35.84 4.86
CA SER A 76 0.27 -37.21 4.33
C SER A 76 -1.11 -37.86 4.50
N GLU A 77 -2.02 -37.24 5.24
CA GLU A 77 -3.34 -37.74 5.58
C GLU A 77 -4.48 -36.86 5.03
N LYS A 78 -4.32 -35.54 5.04
CA LYS A 78 -5.38 -34.59 4.66
C LYS A 78 -4.94 -33.52 3.66
N ALA A 79 -5.79 -33.26 2.67
CA ALA A 79 -5.65 -32.11 1.77
C ALA A 79 -6.53 -30.94 2.23
N ILE A 80 -5.99 -29.71 2.13
CA ILE A 80 -6.70 -28.49 2.53
C ILE A 80 -7.17 -27.74 1.27
N ILE A 81 -8.47 -27.73 1.01
CA ILE A 81 -9.08 -26.92 -0.04
C ILE A 81 -9.28 -25.49 0.48
N GLN A 82 -8.65 -24.51 -0.18
CA GLN A 82 -8.76 -23.09 0.18
C GLN A 82 -9.63 -22.27 -0.78
N GLY A 83 -9.96 -22.84 -1.94
CA GLY A 83 -10.67 -22.12 -3.00
C GLY A 83 -11.36 -23.03 -3.99
N TRP A 84 -12.21 -22.42 -4.80
CA TRP A 84 -12.88 -23.05 -5.93
C TRP A 84 -12.72 -22.21 -7.19
N ALA A 85 -12.92 -22.81 -8.35
CA ALA A 85 -12.75 -22.15 -9.63
C ALA A 85 -13.88 -22.48 -10.60
N LYS A 86 -14.11 -21.55 -11.51
CA LYS A 86 -14.85 -21.75 -12.75
C LYS A 86 -13.88 -21.66 -13.92
N CYS A 87 -13.88 -22.66 -14.79
CA CYS A 87 -13.11 -22.62 -16.03
C CYS A 87 -13.76 -21.61 -17.00
N GLU A 88 -13.05 -20.57 -17.40
CA GLU A 88 -13.54 -19.56 -18.35
C GLU A 88 -13.06 -19.83 -19.77
N LEU A 89 -11.92 -20.50 -19.92
CA LEU A 89 -11.36 -20.97 -21.17
C LEU A 89 -10.39 -22.12 -20.90
N CYS A 90 -10.26 -23.05 -21.85
CA CYS A 90 -9.15 -23.99 -21.87
C CYS A 90 -8.64 -24.07 -23.30
N GLN A 91 -7.31 -23.96 -23.47
CA GLN A 91 -6.64 -24.02 -24.77
C GLN A 91 -5.64 -25.17 -24.78
N THR A 92 -5.43 -25.75 -25.95
CA THR A 92 -4.35 -26.71 -26.19
C THR A 92 -3.16 -25.95 -26.74
N ILE A 93 -2.02 -26.05 -26.06
CA ILE A 93 -0.74 -25.47 -26.50
C ILE A 93 0.21 -26.60 -26.86
N ASP A 94 0.67 -26.60 -28.12
CA ASP A 94 1.55 -27.62 -28.69
C ASP A 94 2.75 -27.00 -29.45
N ASN A 95 2.77 -25.68 -29.63
CA ASN A 95 3.87 -24.99 -30.30
C ASN A 95 4.91 -24.47 -29.29
N LEU A 96 6.19 -24.65 -29.62
CA LEU A 96 7.31 -24.24 -28.76
C LEU A 96 7.54 -22.72 -28.75
N GLU A 97 7.20 -22.02 -29.84
CA GLU A 97 7.43 -20.58 -29.98
C GLU A 97 6.66 -19.73 -28.96
N SER A 98 5.50 -20.22 -28.49
CA SER A 98 4.70 -19.53 -27.49
C SER A 98 5.22 -19.69 -26.05
N LEU A 99 6.12 -20.65 -25.79
CA LEU A 99 6.50 -21.02 -24.43
C LEU A 99 7.35 -19.94 -23.73
N ALA A 100 8.24 -19.28 -24.48
CA ALA A 100 9.09 -18.21 -23.97
C ALA A 100 8.29 -17.01 -23.44
N ILE A 101 7.15 -16.71 -24.08
CA ILE A 101 6.25 -15.64 -23.60
C ILE A 101 5.36 -16.16 -22.49
N LEU A 102 4.86 -17.40 -22.61
CA LEU A 102 4.01 -18.00 -21.59
C LEU A 102 4.72 -18.13 -20.24
N SER A 103 6.03 -18.44 -20.22
CA SER A 103 6.84 -18.50 -19.01
C SER A 103 6.99 -17.13 -18.32
N GLN A 104 6.99 -16.04 -19.09
CA GLN A 104 7.00 -14.68 -18.55
C GLN A 104 5.65 -14.25 -17.95
N LEU A 105 4.56 -14.87 -18.41
CA LEU A 105 3.20 -14.55 -17.98
C LEU A 105 2.67 -15.46 -16.86
N THR A 106 3.42 -16.51 -16.51
CA THR A 106 3.01 -17.54 -15.57
C THR A 106 4.11 -17.80 -14.54
N VAL A 107 3.86 -18.73 -13.61
CA VAL A 107 4.84 -19.12 -12.59
C VAL A 107 5.82 -20.20 -13.07
N TRP A 108 5.61 -20.73 -14.27
CA TRP A 108 6.38 -21.83 -14.83
C TRP A 108 7.55 -21.30 -15.67
N THR A 109 8.67 -22.00 -15.63
CA THR A 109 9.81 -21.73 -16.51
C THR A 109 9.52 -22.20 -17.94
N GLU A 110 10.30 -21.71 -18.90
CA GLU A 110 10.21 -22.20 -20.27
C GLU A 110 10.60 -23.69 -20.34
N GLU A 111 11.66 -24.07 -19.62
CA GLU A 111 12.13 -25.45 -19.51
C GLU A 111 11.06 -26.39 -18.94
N GLY A 112 10.35 -25.95 -17.91
CA GLY A 112 9.24 -26.70 -17.30
C GLY A 112 8.09 -26.94 -18.28
N LEU A 113 7.75 -25.93 -19.10
CA LEU A 113 6.71 -26.05 -20.12
C LEU A 113 7.14 -26.95 -21.28
N GLN A 114 8.40 -26.84 -21.73
CA GLN A 114 8.97 -27.68 -22.78
C GLN A 114 8.96 -29.16 -22.40
N GLU A 115 9.29 -29.48 -21.14
CA GLU A 115 9.25 -30.86 -20.64
C GLU A 115 7.83 -31.43 -20.66
N ILE A 116 6.80 -30.64 -20.31
CA ILE A 116 5.41 -31.10 -20.36
C ILE A 116 5.00 -31.44 -21.79
N ILE A 117 5.34 -30.59 -22.77
CA ILE A 117 5.08 -30.88 -24.19
C ILE A 117 5.85 -32.13 -24.63
N SER A 118 7.10 -32.29 -24.19
CA SER A 118 7.91 -33.46 -24.55
C SER A 118 7.31 -34.77 -24.03
N GLN A 119 6.70 -34.75 -22.84
CA GLN A 119 6.07 -35.92 -22.23
C GLN A 119 4.65 -36.21 -22.74
N ARG A 120 3.85 -35.17 -22.99
CA ARG A 120 2.40 -35.29 -23.26
C ARG A 120 2.00 -34.92 -24.68
N GLY A 121 2.91 -34.33 -25.45
CA GLY A 121 2.68 -33.75 -26.78
C GLY A 121 1.96 -32.39 -26.77
N HIS A 122 1.36 -31.99 -25.65
CA HIS A 122 0.60 -30.74 -25.53
C HIS A 122 0.36 -30.35 -24.06
N ILE A 123 -0.03 -29.10 -23.83
CA ILE A 123 -0.47 -28.54 -22.56
C ILE A 123 -1.95 -28.14 -22.67
N PHE A 124 -2.79 -28.62 -21.76
CA PHE A 124 -4.12 -28.04 -21.56
C PHE A 124 -4.03 -26.87 -20.58
N LEU A 125 -3.99 -25.66 -21.13
CA LEU A 125 -3.88 -24.43 -20.36
C LEU A 125 -5.29 -23.92 -20.04
N ALA A 126 -5.72 -24.06 -18.80
CA ALA A 126 -7.03 -23.61 -18.34
C ALA A 126 -6.95 -22.23 -17.68
N TYR A 127 -7.79 -21.29 -18.08
CA TYR A 127 -7.95 -19.99 -17.45
C TYR A 127 -9.09 -20.04 -16.45
N LEU A 128 -8.74 -19.86 -15.18
CA LEU A 128 -9.62 -20.14 -14.05
C LEU A 128 -10.02 -18.86 -13.35
N ARG A 129 -11.34 -18.61 -13.27
CA ARG A 129 -11.91 -17.62 -12.37
C ARG A 129 -11.94 -18.21 -10.96
N VAL A 130 -11.04 -17.77 -10.10
CA VAL A 130 -10.82 -18.35 -8.76
C VAL A 130 -11.48 -17.54 -7.67
N TYR A 131 -12.04 -18.24 -6.69
CA TYR A 131 -12.73 -17.69 -5.53
C TYR A 131 -12.18 -18.31 -4.24
N ARG A 132 -11.93 -17.48 -3.23
CA ARG A 132 -11.46 -17.94 -1.92
C ARG A 132 -12.63 -18.45 -1.08
N LEU A 133 -12.45 -19.58 -0.41
CA LEU A 133 -13.40 -20.04 0.58
C LEU A 133 -13.29 -19.18 1.85
N PRO A 134 -14.42 -18.81 2.49
CA PRO A 134 -14.38 -18.10 3.78
C PRO A 134 -13.65 -18.89 4.88
N LYS A 135 -13.71 -20.23 4.80
CA LYS A 135 -12.99 -21.16 5.66
C LYS A 135 -12.43 -22.29 4.80
N PRO A 136 -11.14 -22.65 4.95
CA PRO A 136 -10.59 -23.84 4.30
C PRO A 136 -11.32 -25.10 4.73
N VAL A 137 -11.35 -26.10 3.85
CA VAL A 137 -11.99 -27.39 4.09
C VAL A 137 -10.95 -28.50 4.00
N GLU A 138 -10.88 -29.33 5.04
CA GLU A 138 -10.05 -30.54 5.04
C GLU A 138 -10.80 -31.70 4.40
N ILE A 139 -10.12 -32.43 3.52
CA ILE A 139 -10.62 -33.65 2.92
C ILE A 139 -9.55 -34.74 2.95
N PRO A 140 -9.93 -36.04 2.99
CA PRO A 140 -8.97 -37.14 2.93
C PRO A 140 -8.15 -37.10 1.65
N ILE A 141 -6.89 -37.52 1.73
CA ILE A 141 -6.05 -37.58 0.55
C ILE A 141 -6.57 -38.62 -0.46
N ASN A 142 -6.62 -38.21 -1.73
CA ASN A 142 -6.98 -39.06 -2.84
C ASN A 142 -5.93 -38.92 -3.96
N GLN A 143 -5.43 -40.05 -4.46
CA GLN A 143 -4.37 -40.10 -5.48
C GLN A 143 -4.88 -40.03 -6.93
N SER A 144 -6.12 -39.57 -7.15
CA SER A 144 -6.67 -39.36 -8.49
C SER A 144 -5.99 -38.17 -9.18
N PRO A 145 -5.40 -38.36 -10.37
CA PRO A 145 -4.74 -37.27 -11.11
C PRO A 145 -5.74 -36.40 -11.88
N ARG A 146 -7.06 -36.53 -11.68
CA ARG A 146 -8.09 -35.76 -12.40
C ARG A 146 -9.07 -35.11 -11.41
N PHE A 147 -10.33 -35.52 -11.45
CA PHE A 147 -11.35 -35.05 -10.53
C PHE A 147 -11.52 -36.03 -9.36
N ILE A 148 -11.67 -35.46 -8.18
CA ILE A 148 -11.94 -36.18 -6.92
C ILE A 148 -13.36 -35.83 -6.48
N PRO A 149 -14.22 -36.81 -6.17
CA PRO A 149 -15.54 -36.53 -5.62
C PRO A 149 -15.43 -35.92 -4.22
N ILE A 150 -16.25 -34.92 -3.92
CA ILE A 150 -16.37 -34.32 -2.59
C ILE A 150 -17.73 -34.72 -2.01
N ALA A 151 -17.71 -35.43 -0.89
CA ALA A 151 -18.90 -35.88 -0.19
C ALA A 151 -18.85 -35.42 1.29
N PRO A 152 -19.78 -34.55 1.74
CA PRO A 152 -20.83 -33.89 0.96
C PRO A 152 -20.28 -32.80 0.01
N PRO A 153 -21.02 -32.41 -1.05
CA PRO A 153 -20.62 -31.31 -1.94
C PRO A 153 -20.38 -29.99 -1.20
N LEU A 154 -19.39 -29.21 -1.66
CA LEU A 154 -19.13 -27.88 -1.10
C LEU A 154 -20.22 -26.91 -1.54
N THR A 155 -20.76 -26.17 -0.58
CA THR A 155 -21.72 -25.10 -0.84
C THR A 155 -20.99 -23.77 -0.79
N VAL A 156 -20.89 -23.08 -1.93
CA VAL A 156 -20.05 -21.88 -2.09
C VAL A 156 -20.82 -20.72 -2.72
N THR A 157 -20.20 -19.54 -2.70
CA THR A 157 -20.70 -18.34 -3.40
C THR A 157 -19.56 -17.67 -4.18
N ASP A 158 -19.93 -16.80 -5.11
CA ASP A 158 -19.03 -15.98 -5.93
C ASP A 158 -18.58 -14.68 -5.24
N ALA A 159 -18.85 -14.53 -3.94
CA ALA A 159 -18.65 -13.28 -3.21
C ALA A 159 -17.18 -12.88 -2.99
N ASN A 160 -16.24 -13.83 -3.08
CA ASN A 160 -14.82 -13.60 -2.76
C ASN A 160 -13.90 -13.96 -3.94
N PRO A 161 -14.03 -13.30 -5.10
CA PRO A 161 -13.14 -13.58 -6.22
C PRO A 161 -11.71 -13.13 -5.89
N VAL A 162 -10.71 -13.89 -6.35
CA VAL A 162 -9.30 -13.51 -6.19
C VAL A 162 -9.01 -12.22 -6.96
N PHE A 163 -9.55 -12.09 -8.17
CA PHE A 163 -9.43 -10.91 -9.02
C PHE A 163 -10.77 -10.18 -9.17
N SER A 164 -10.74 -8.86 -9.37
CA SER A 164 -11.91 -8.16 -9.92
C SER A 164 -12.24 -8.66 -11.33
N ASP A 165 -13.45 -8.39 -11.83
CA ASP A 165 -13.82 -8.79 -13.21
C ASP A 165 -12.91 -8.10 -14.24
N ARG A 166 -12.60 -6.81 -14.03
CA ARG A 166 -11.68 -6.04 -14.87
C ARG A 166 -10.28 -6.66 -14.91
N ASN A 167 -9.70 -6.96 -13.74
CA ASN A 167 -8.32 -7.47 -13.67
C ASN A 167 -8.22 -8.88 -14.27
N PHE A 168 -9.23 -9.71 -14.05
CA PHE A 168 -9.29 -11.03 -14.66
C PHE A 168 -9.42 -10.96 -16.18
N ALA A 169 -10.33 -10.12 -16.70
CA ALA A 169 -10.47 -9.91 -18.13
C ALA A 169 -9.16 -9.41 -18.77
N GLN A 170 -8.46 -8.49 -18.11
CA GLN A 170 -7.15 -8.00 -18.56
C GLN A 170 -6.10 -9.12 -18.60
N ARG A 171 -5.95 -9.89 -17.51
CA ARG A 171 -4.97 -11.01 -17.44
C ARG A 171 -5.29 -12.11 -18.46
N ARG A 172 -6.58 -12.40 -18.65
CA ARG A 172 -7.05 -13.34 -19.66
C ARG A 172 -6.69 -12.86 -21.06
N HIS A 173 -6.97 -11.60 -21.38
CA HIS A 173 -6.61 -11.01 -22.66
C HIS A 173 -5.09 -11.06 -22.92
N GLN A 174 -4.26 -10.84 -21.88
CA GLN A 174 -2.80 -10.94 -21.99
C GLN A 174 -2.34 -12.36 -22.31
N LEU A 175 -2.88 -13.37 -21.61
CA LEU A 175 -2.53 -14.77 -21.86
C LEU A 175 -3.02 -15.25 -23.24
N GLU A 176 -4.24 -14.89 -23.65
CA GLU A 176 -4.80 -15.26 -24.95
C GLU A 176 -4.00 -14.69 -26.12
N ASN A 177 -3.44 -13.48 -25.96
CA ASN A 177 -2.73 -12.77 -27.03
C ASN A 177 -1.21 -12.71 -26.82
N LEU A 178 -0.69 -13.43 -25.81
CA LEU A 178 0.73 -13.46 -25.44
C LEU A 178 1.33 -12.05 -25.31
N LEU A 179 0.59 -11.14 -24.67
CA LEU A 179 1.03 -9.77 -24.44
C LEU A 179 1.83 -9.69 -23.14
N PRO A 180 2.98 -8.97 -23.11
CA PRO A 180 3.79 -8.86 -21.90
C PRO A 180 3.01 -8.21 -20.75
N PRO A 181 3.43 -8.44 -19.48
CA PRO A 181 2.87 -7.73 -18.34
C PRO A 181 2.98 -6.21 -18.56
N PRO A 182 2.05 -5.41 -18.01
CA PRO A 182 2.07 -3.96 -18.22
C PRO A 182 3.21 -3.30 -17.43
N HIS A 183 3.67 -3.95 -16.35
CA HIS A 183 4.71 -3.44 -15.44
C HIS A 183 5.66 -4.57 -15.00
N PRO A 184 6.41 -5.19 -15.92
CA PRO A 184 7.27 -6.34 -15.61
C PRO A 184 8.33 -6.01 -14.55
N GLU A 185 8.80 -4.76 -14.50
CA GLU A 185 9.76 -4.30 -13.49
C GLU A 185 9.16 -4.27 -12.08
N LEU A 186 7.87 -3.93 -11.95
CA LEU A 186 7.18 -3.93 -10.66
C LEU A 186 6.91 -5.35 -10.17
N GLU A 187 6.59 -6.29 -11.06
CA GLU A 187 6.45 -7.71 -10.70
C GLU A 187 7.81 -8.30 -10.25
N ALA A 188 8.90 -7.92 -10.94
CA ALA A 188 10.26 -8.29 -10.55
C ALA A 188 10.68 -7.65 -9.21
N LEU A 189 10.30 -6.39 -8.96
CA LEU A 189 10.55 -5.71 -7.70
C LEU A 189 9.76 -6.36 -6.54
N GLN A 190 8.47 -6.61 -6.72
CA GLN A 190 7.61 -7.31 -5.77
C GLN A 190 8.24 -8.63 -5.33
N THR A 191 8.74 -9.39 -6.30
CA THR A 191 9.45 -10.65 -6.06
C THR A 191 10.65 -10.46 -5.13
N ARG A 192 11.47 -9.43 -5.37
CA ARG A 192 12.67 -9.18 -4.57
C ARG A 192 12.31 -8.72 -3.16
N ILE A 193 11.30 -7.88 -3.03
CA ILE A 193 10.81 -7.36 -1.76
C ILE A 193 10.18 -8.46 -0.91
N GLY A 194 9.43 -9.38 -1.51
CA GLY A 194 8.83 -10.51 -0.79
C GLY A 194 9.84 -11.43 -0.10
N LYS A 195 11.14 -11.35 -0.45
CA LYS A 195 12.23 -12.08 0.21
C LYS A 195 12.81 -11.34 1.43
N ILE A 196 12.43 -10.08 1.64
CA ILE A 196 12.95 -9.23 2.71
C ILE A 196 12.01 -9.32 3.91
N ASN A 197 12.50 -9.86 5.02
CA ASN A 197 11.74 -9.94 6.26
C ASN A 197 11.87 -8.63 7.06
N HIS A 198 11.21 -7.57 6.56
CA HIS A 198 11.15 -6.24 7.19
C HIS A 198 9.74 -5.67 7.08
N THR A 199 9.24 -5.01 8.12
CA THR A 199 7.85 -4.48 8.15
C THR A 199 7.57 -3.53 7.00
N ASP A 200 8.51 -2.63 6.66
CA ASP A 200 8.33 -1.71 5.53
C ASP A 200 8.40 -2.40 4.17
N ALA A 201 9.18 -3.49 4.05
CA ALA A 201 9.20 -4.31 2.85
C ALA A 201 7.85 -5.02 2.66
N GLN A 202 7.24 -5.52 3.74
CA GLN A 202 5.91 -6.13 3.68
C GLN A 202 4.83 -5.12 3.29
N LYS A 203 4.89 -3.88 3.80
CA LYS A 203 3.98 -2.80 3.37
C LYS A 203 4.12 -2.49 1.89
N LEU A 204 5.36 -2.34 1.40
CA LEU A 204 5.63 -2.07 -0.01
C LEU A 204 5.20 -3.24 -0.91
N ASP A 205 5.41 -4.48 -0.46
CA ASP A 205 4.92 -5.69 -1.14
C ASP A 205 3.39 -5.66 -1.28
N ASP A 206 2.66 -5.36 -0.20
CA ASP A 206 1.19 -5.24 -0.23
C ASP A 206 0.72 -4.09 -1.13
N GLU A 207 1.41 -2.96 -1.15
CA GLU A 207 1.10 -1.82 -2.03
C GLU A 207 1.34 -2.13 -3.50
N ILE A 208 2.45 -2.80 -3.84
CA ILE A 208 2.72 -3.24 -5.21
C ILE A 208 1.68 -4.27 -5.66
N LYS A 209 1.35 -5.25 -4.81
CA LYS A 209 0.27 -6.22 -5.08
C LYS A 209 -1.07 -5.53 -5.34
N LYS A 210 -1.41 -4.51 -4.56
CA LYS A 210 -2.62 -3.71 -4.74
C LYS A 210 -2.57 -2.92 -6.06
N PHE A 211 -1.44 -2.32 -6.40
CA PHE A 211 -1.25 -1.60 -7.66
C PHE A 211 -1.37 -2.51 -8.88
N LEU A 212 -0.73 -3.68 -8.84
CA LEU A 212 -0.81 -4.72 -9.87
C LEU A 212 -2.18 -5.40 -9.93
N GLY A 213 -3.08 -5.08 -8.99
CA GLY A 213 -4.44 -5.61 -8.93
C GLY A 213 -4.53 -7.06 -8.46
N TRP A 214 -3.49 -7.58 -7.82
CA TRP A 214 -3.40 -8.95 -7.27
C TRP A 214 -4.20 -9.10 -5.97
N THR A 215 -4.39 -8.00 -5.22
CA THR A 215 -5.18 -7.99 -3.98
C THR A 215 -6.22 -6.88 -3.98
N THR A 216 -7.41 -7.22 -3.50
CA THR A 216 -8.56 -6.31 -3.34
C THR A 216 -8.83 -5.98 -1.87
N LYS A 217 -7.86 -6.19 -0.96
CA LYS A 217 -8.03 -5.82 0.45
C LYS A 217 -8.41 -4.33 0.51
N ALA A 218 -9.65 -4.07 0.90
CA ALA A 218 -10.18 -2.72 1.03
C ALA A 218 -9.32 -1.97 2.05
N GLN A 219 -9.01 -0.71 1.76
CA GLN A 219 -8.37 0.14 2.76
C GLN A 219 -9.31 0.30 3.96
N PRO A 220 -8.75 0.32 5.19
CA PRO A 220 -9.52 0.77 6.34
C PRO A 220 -10.01 2.19 6.06
N LYS A 221 -11.34 2.38 6.08
CA LYS A 221 -11.97 3.71 6.04
C LYS A 221 -11.68 4.44 7.36
N LEU A 222 -11.62 5.77 7.31
CA LEU A 222 -11.37 6.72 8.40
C LEU A 222 -12.28 6.60 9.65
N SER A 223 -13.21 5.66 9.69
CA SER A 223 -13.96 5.29 10.90
C SER A 223 -13.22 4.20 11.68
N ASP A 224 -11.88 4.28 11.78
CA ASP A 224 -11.10 3.36 12.62
C ASP A 224 -11.10 3.89 14.05
N PRO A 225 -11.72 3.19 15.03
CA PRO A 225 -11.63 3.55 16.44
C PRO A 225 -10.20 3.76 16.92
N LYS A 226 -9.20 3.20 16.22
CA LYS A 226 -7.76 3.36 16.51
C LYS A 226 -7.20 4.76 16.26
N LEU A 227 -7.90 5.66 15.57
CA LEU A 227 -7.43 7.03 15.31
C LEU A 227 -8.11 8.09 16.21
N ALA A 228 -8.97 7.66 17.15
CA ALA A 228 -9.68 8.58 18.04
C ALA A 228 -8.74 9.44 18.91
N TRP A 229 -7.57 8.90 19.27
CA TRP A 229 -6.56 9.57 20.11
C TRP A 229 -6.03 10.87 19.49
N ILE A 230 -6.13 11.07 18.17
CA ILE A 230 -5.65 12.29 17.52
C ILE A 230 -6.35 13.54 18.10
N LYS A 231 -7.62 13.40 18.50
CA LYS A 231 -8.40 14.50 19.12
C LYS A 231 -7.95 14.80 20.56
N ASP A 232 -7.21 13.90 21.17
CA ASP A 232 -6.69 14.08 22.53
C ASP A 232 -5.45 15.00 22.54
N ILE A 233 -4.81 15.25 21.39
CA ILE A 233 -3.61 16.12 21.28
C ILE A 233 -3.91 17.52 21.82
N VAL A 234 -4.94 18.18 21.27
CA VAL A 234 -5.37 19.50 21.75
C VAL A 234 -5.90 19.42 23.17
N THR A 235 -6.70 18.39 23.49
CA THR A 235 -7.31 18.22 24.82
C THR A 235 -6.26 18.13 25.93
N LEU A 236 -5.16 17.41 25.70
CA LEU A 236 -4.07 17.27 26.66
C LEU A 236 -3.17 18.52 26.70
N GLY A 237 -3.01 19.23 25.58
CA GLY A 237 -2.21 20.44 25.51
C GLY A 237 -2.89 21.67 26.13
N GLU A 238 -4.14 21.96 25.73
CA GLU A 238 -4.91 23.15 26.13
C GLU A 238 -5.81 22.89 27.35
N ARG A 239 -5.29 23.13 28.54
CA ARG A 239 -6.04 22.95 29.80
C ARG A 239 -6.69 24.26 30.27
N SER A 240 -7.34 24.97 29.34
CA SER A 240 -7.91 26.30 29.55
C SER A 240 -9.32 26.30 30.20
N LYS A 241 -9.96 25.14 30.32
CA LYS A 241 -11.24 24.95 31.03
C LYS A 241 -11.06 23.93 32.15
N GLU A 242 -11.21 24.39 33.39
CA GLU A 242 -11.15 23.58 34.61
C GLU A 242 -12.21 22.47 34.60
N ILE A 243 -11.81 21.22 34.35
CA ILE A 243 -12.33 19.99 34.99
C ILE A 243 -11.17 18.98 35.01
N ASP A 244 -10.20 19.18 35.90
CA ASP A 244 -9.19 18.13 36.15
C ASP A 244 -8.88 18.07 37.64
N GLU A 245 -9.94 17.95 38.45
CA GLU A 245 -9.88 17.83 39.91
C GLU A 245 -9.19 16.53 40.40
N LYS A 246 -8.58 15.72 39.51
CA LYS A 246 -8.00 14.42 39.88
C LYS A 246 -6.57 14.14 39.38
N LYS A 247 -6.00 14.93 38.47
CA LYS A 247 -4.63 14.71 37.96
C LYS A 247 -3.69 15.82 38.40
N SER A 248 -2.52 15.45 38.95
CA SER A 248 -1.47 16.42 39.27
C SER A 248 -0.92 17.07 37.98
N ASN A 249 -0.39 18.30 38.10
CA ASN A 249 0.27 18.99 36.97
C ASN A 249 1.39 18.14 36.35
N TYR A 250 2.07 17.33 37.16
CA TYR A 250 3.09 16.39 36.72
C TYR A 250 2.50 15.33 35.77
N GLN A 251 1.43 14.64 36.19
CA GLN A 251 0.81 13.61 35.36
C GLN A 251 0.32 14.16 34.02
N ALA A 252 -0.22 15.38 34.02
CA ALA A 252 -0.73 16.00 32.81
C ALA A 252 0.39 16.43 31.83
N GLY A 253 1.53 16.91 32.35
CA GLY A 253 2.71 17.16 31.53
C GLY A 253 3.20 15.88 30.87
N THR A 254 3.32 14.79 31.64
CA THR A 254 3.71 13.48 31.11
C THR A 254 2.73 12.93 30.07
N ASP A 255 1.42 13.07 30.29
CA ASP A 255 0.41 12.63 29.32
C ASP A 255 0.55 13.41 27.99
N PHE A 256 0.83 14.72 28.06
CA PHE A 256 1.03 15.54 26.88
C PHE A 256 2.36 15.26 26.17
N GLU A 257 3.45 15.03 26.91
CA GLU A 257 4.72 14.60 26.32
C GLU A 257 4.56 13.28 25.55
N ASN A 258 3.85 12.30 26.13
CA ASN A 258 3.61 11.01 25.48
C ASN A 258 2.79 11.17 24.20
N ILE A 259 1.72 11.97 24.19
CA ILE A 259 0.92 12.13 22.97
C ILE A 259 1.67 12.91 21.87
N VAL A 260 2.55 13.84 22.23
CA VAL A 260 3.43 14.51 21.26
C VAL A 260 4.42 13.52 20.64
N ARG A 261 5.01 12.63 21.45
CA ARG A 261 5.87 11.54 20.95
C ARG A 261 5.12 10.61 20.00
N ASP A 262 3.93 10.16 20.41
CA ASP A 262 3.09 9.30 19.58
C ASP A 262 2.72 9.99 18.26
N SER A 263 2.41 11.29 18.30
CA SER A 263 2.12 12.12 17.13
C SER A 263 3.28 12.16 16.14
N LEU A 264 4.48 12.45 16.62
CA LEU A 264 5.67 12.56 15.76
C LEU A 264 6.10 11.20 15.22
N ASN A 265 6.01 10.15 16.03
CA ASN A 265 6.26 8.77 15.58
C ASN A 265 5.25 8.35 14.50
N PHE A 266 3.97 8.68 14.69
CA PHE A 266 2.90 8.33 13.76
C PHE A 266 3.09 8.97 12.38
N ILE A 267 3.53 10.23 12.31
CA ILE A 267 3.82 10.93 11.04
C ILE A 267 5.19 10.57 10.42
N GLY A 268 5.97 9.69 11.06
CA GLY A 268 7.17 9.09 10.48
C GLY A 268 8.52 9.51 11.08
N PHE A 269 8.55 10.26 12.19
CA PHE A 269 9.81 10.44 12.93
C PHE A 269 10.20 9.15 13.66
N THR A 270 11.50 8.93 13.86
CA THR A 270 11.99 7.94 14.84
C THR A 270 12.20 8.64 16.17
N VAL A 271 11.25 8.47 17.09
CA VAL A 271 11.37 8.98 18.46
C VAL A 271 12.32 8.10 19.26
N ASP A 272 13.27 8.72 19.94
CA ASP A 272 14.26 8.01 20.76
C ASP A 272 13.85 8.03 22.23
N GLU A 273 13.56 6.84 22.76
CA GLU A 273 13.16 6.66 24.15
C GLU A 273 14.37 6.63 25.11
N ALA A 274 15.60 6.47 24.63
CA ALA A 274 16.79 6.48 25.47
C ALA A 274 17.03 7.83 26.17
N TYR A 275 16.45 8.90 25.60
CA TYR A 275 16.52 10.26 26.11
C TYR A 275 15.28 10.68 26.93
N LYS A 276 14.30 9.78 27.10
CA LYS A 276 13.04 10.05 27.80
C LYS A 276 13.25 10.51 29.24
N GLY A 277 12.58 11.60 29.63
CA GLY A 277 12.74 12.22 30.94
C GLY A 277 11.73 11.82 32.03
N GLY A 278 12.27 11.70 33.25
CA GLY A 278 11.71 12.28 34.48
C GLY A 278 12.52 13.55 34.83
N ALA A 279 12.79 13.83 36.11
CA ALA A 279 13.56 15.01 36.52
C ALA A 279 14.94 15.11 35.81
N GLY A 280 15.04 16.00 34.80
CA GLY A 280 16.27 16.32 34.07
C GLY A 280 16.55 15.51 32.80
N GLY A 281 15.56 14.80 32.22
CA GLY A 281 15.67 14.21 30.87
C GLY A 281 15.06 15.11 29.78
N LEU A 282 15.04 14.66 28.53
CA LEU A 282 14.44 15.39 27.41
C LEU A 282 12.97 15.00 27.25
N ASP A 283 12.10 16.00 27.10
CA ASP A 283 10.69 15.79 26.78
C ASP A 283 10.55 15.08 25.44
N LEU A 284 11.36 15.47 24.45
CA LEU A 284 11.31 14.93 23.09
C LEU A 284 12.69 14.92 22.42
N PHE A 285 13.05 13.79 21.83
CA PHE A 285 14.12 13.70 20.83
C PHE A 285 13.73 12.72 19.72
N CYS A 286 13.88 13.15 18.47
CA CYS A 286 13.75 12.32 17.28
C CYS A 286 15.10 12.27 16.57
N SER A 287 15.54 11.08 16.16
CA SER A 287 16.83 10.89 15.48
C SER A 287 16.71 10.93 13.95
N LYS A 288 15.53 10.59 13.42
CA LYS A 288 15.23 10.51 11.98
C LYS A 288 13.86 11.10 11.65
N PRO A 289 13.64 11.59 10.42
CA PRO A 289 14.58 11.61 9.28
C PRO A 289 15.67 12.69 9.39
N TYR A 290 15.54 13.59 10.35
CA TYR A 290 16.59 14.49 10.80
C TYR A 290 16.47 14.66 12.32
N PRO A 291 17.55 15.07 13.02
CA PRO A 291 17.49 15.25 14.45
C PRO A 291 16.54 16.40 14.83
N LEU A 292 15.63 16.15 15.76
CA LEU A 292 14.70 17.14 16.32
C LEU A 292 14.71 16.97 17.83
N VAL A 293 14.93 18.06 18.55
CA VAL A 293 14.84 18.13 20.02
C VAL A 293 13.72 19.07 20.39
N GLY A 294 12.92 18.70 21.38
CA GLY A 294 11.80 19.54 21.76
C GLY A 294 11.43 19.49 23.23
N GLU A 295 10.64 20.50 23.58
CA GLU A 295 10.08 20.75 24.91
C GLU A 295 8.56 20.78 24.78
N CYS A 296 7.86 20.10 25.67
CA CYS A 296 6.40 19.99 25.66
C CYS A 296 5.83 20.70 26.90
N LYS A 297 4.84 21.57 26.72
CA LYS A 297 4.18 22.24 27.84
C LYS A 297 2.67 22.10 27.70
N ALA A 298 2.05 21.43 28.67
CA ALA A 298 0.59 21.43 28.82
C ALA A 298 0.16 22.56 29.76
N GLY A 299 -1.02 23.15 29.53
CA GLY A 299 -1.59 24.14 30.44
C GLY A 299 -2.32 25.31 29.79
N LYS A 300 -2.15 26.50 30.37
CA LYS A 300 -2.76 27.77 29.90
C LYS A 300 -1.80 28.61 29.03
N GLY A 301 -0.52 28.24 28.94
CA GLY A 301 0.51 29.02 28.29
C GLY A 301 1.88 28.35 28.35
N ILE A 302 2.81 28.83 27.54
CA ILE A 302 4.23 28.42 27.57
C ILE A 302 4.99 29.27 28.61
N PRO A 303 5.59 28.65 29.65
CA PRO A 303 6.41 29.37 30.63
C PRO A 303 7.64 30.07 30.01
N SER A 304 8.06 31.19 30.60
CA SER A 304 9.21 31.97 30.09
C SER A 304 10.53 31.18 30.00
N ARG A 305 10.71 30.21 30.89
CA ARG A 305 11.92 29.38 30.97
C ARG A 305 11.96 28.21 30.00
N SER A 306 10.89 27.90 29.29
CA SER A 306 10.83 26.69 28.45
C SER A 306 11.88 26.68 27.33
N ALA A 307 12.20 27.85 26.77
CA ALA A 307 13.30 27.96 25.81
C ALA A 307 14.66 27.69 26.46
N GLU A 308 14.89 28.17 27.68
CA GLU A 308 16.15 27.95 28.41
C GLU A 308 16.31 26.49 28.83
N GLU A 309 15.22 25.86 29.27
CA GLU A 309 15.15 24.43 29.64
C GLU A 309 15.54 23.56 28.44
N LEU A 310 14.92 23.79 27.27
CA LEU A 310 15.25 23.07 26.04
C LEU A 310 16.73 23.16 25.68
N ILE A 311 17.31 24.36 25.76
CA ILE A 311 18.73 24.56 25.42
C ILE A 311 19.65 23.91 26.43
N LYS A 312 19.36 24.05 27.73
CA LYS A 312 20.15 23.46 28.80
C LYS A 312 20.13 21.93 28.73
N LEU A 313 18.94 21.34 28.65
CA LEU A 313 18.79 19.88 28.66
C LEU A 313 19.29 19.28 27.35
N GLY A 314 18.98 19.91 26.21
CA GLY A 314 19.47 19.51 24.90
C GLY A 314 21.00 19.47 24.85
N GLY A 315 21.66 20.54 25.28
CA GLY A 315 23.12 20.62 25.31
C GLY A 315 23.80 19.71 26.33
N MET A 316 23.11 19.33 27.42
CA MET A 316 23.64 18.40 28.43
C MET A 316 23.49 16.93 28.05
N ARG A 317 22.44 16.58 27.30
CA ARG A 317 22.06 15.18 27.03
C ARG A 317 22.44 14.70 25.64
N LEU A 318 22.46 15.60 24.66
CA LEU A 318 22.91 15.29 23.31
C LEU A 318 24.38 15.69 23.17
N ASN A 319 25.12 15.01 22.28
CA ASN A 319 26.45 15.50 21.94
C ASN A 319 26.34 16.83 21.17
N GLU A 320 27.42 17.61 21.14
CA GLU A 320 27.43 18.97 20.58
C GLU A 320 26.94 18.99 19.13
N GLU A 321 27.43 18.07 18.30
CA GLU A 321 27.04 17.98 16.89
C GLU A 321 25.55 17.67 16.73
N GLN A 322 25.03 16.69 17.48
CA GLN A 322 23.62 16.32 17.49
C GLN A 322 22.75 17.51 17.87
N PHE A 323 23.08 18.21 18.96
CA PHE A 323 22.28 19.33 19.43
C PHE A 323 22.31 20.53 18.46
N GLN A 324 23.49 20.85 17.90
CA GLN A 324 23.62 21.94 16.94
C GLN A 324 22.85 21.67 15.65
N ASN A 325 22.92 20.43 15.14
CA ASN A 325 22.21 20.01 13.93
C ASN A 325 20.72 19.73 14.14
N SER A 326 20.27 19.63 15.39
CA SER A 326 18.86 19.40 15.72
C SER A 326 18.00 20.62 15.41
N ALA A 327 16.89 20.37 14.72
CA ALA A 327 15.75 21.28 14.75
C ALA A 327 15.25 21.39 16.21
N LYS A 328 14.89 22.60 16.64
CA LYS A 328 14.46 22.87 18.01
C LYS A 328 12.99 23.27 17.99
N LEU A 329 12.17 22.60 18.78
CA LEU A 329 10.72 22.76 18.78
C LEU A 329 10.16 22.90 20.19
N ILE A 330 9.29 23.87 20.42
CA ILE A 330 8.41 23.90 21.58
C ILE A 330 7.00 23.60 21.11
N VAL A 331 6.34 22.63 21.74
CA VAL A 331 4.92 22.36 21.56
C VAL A 331 4.19 22.80 22.83
N GLY A 332 3.30 23.78 22.74
CA GLY A 332 2.56 24.24 23.91
C GLY A 332 1.44 25.23 23.59
N PRO A 333 0.44 25.33 24.47
CA PRO A 333 -0.78 26.09 24.22
C PRO A 333 -0.59 27.59 24.46
N GLY A 334 -1.47 28.37 23.87
CA GLY A 334 -1.63 29.79 24.15
C GLY A 334 -0.46 30.66 23.66
N LYS A 335 -0.64 31.98 23.79
CA LYS A 335 0.33 32.95 23.26
C LYS A 335 1.62 32.96 24.12
N PRO A 336 2.79 32.62 23.55
CA PRO A 336 4.07 32.78 24.22
C PRO A 336 4.31 34.23 24.65
N SER A 337 5.01 34.42 25.77
CA SER A 337 5.43 35.76 26.19
C SER A 337 6.47 36.34 25.22
N LYS A 338 6.66 37.66 25.26
CA LYS A 338 7.73 38.34 24.49
C LYS A 338 9.12 37.77 24.78
N ASP A 339 9.37 37.34 26.01
CA ASP A 339 10.63 36.75 26.41
C ASP A 339 10.84 35.38 25.75
N VAL A 340 9.79 34.54 25.71
CA VAL A 340 9.83 33.25 25.01
C VAL A 340 10.10 33.46 23.52
N LEU A 341 9.40 34.40 22.88
CA LEU A 341 9.61 34.71 21.45
C LEU A 341 11.03 35.23 21.17
N THR A 342 11.57 36.04 22.06
CA THR A 342 12.94 36.57 21.95
C THR A 342 13.97 35.44 22.09
N ALA A 343 13.80 34.59 23.11
CA ALA A 343 14.66 33.43 23.31
C ALA A 343 14.55 32.45 22.14
N ALA A 344 13.34 32.16 21.67
CA ALA A 344 13.10 31.26 20.55
C ALA A 344 13.75 31.77 19.25
N SER A 345 13.64 33.07 18.96
CA SER A 345 14.33 33.70 17.84
C SER A 345 15.85 33.57 17.97
N LYS A 346 16.40 33.87 19.16
CA LYS A 346 17.84 33.85 19.43
C LYS A 346 18.44 32.45 19.31
N PHE A 347 17.73 31.44 19.83
CA PHE A 347 18.21 30.07 19.91
C PHE A 347 17.69 29.17 18.78
N LYS A 348 17.08 29.76 17.75
CA LYS A 348 16.55 29.06 16.57
C LYS A 348 15.51 27.99 16.91
N ILE A 349 14.61 28.31 17.83
CA ILE A 349 13.54 27.43 18.31
C ILE A 349 12.24 27.81 17.61
N SER A 350 11.59 26.82 17.00
CA SER A 350 10.23 26.94 16.46
C SER A 350 9.21 26.67 17.54
N ILE A 351 8.05 27.33 17.47
CA ILE A 351 6.97 27.13 18.44
C ILE A 351 5.72 26.71 17.66
N ILE A 352 5.02 25.69 18.13
CA ILE A 352 3.71 25.32 17.59
C ILE A 352 2.70 25.10 18.71
N GLU A 353 1.44 25.40 18.42
CA GLU A 353 0.31 25.05 19.28
C GLU A 353 -0.07 23.57 19.12
N PRO A 354 -0.71 22.96 20.15
CA PRO A 354 -1.22 21.60 20.07
C PRO A 354 -2.18 21.39 18.88
N MET A 355 -2.96 22.42 18.52
CA MET A 355 -3.86 22.38 17.37
C MET A 355 -3.12 22.22 16.05
N THR A 356 -1.99 22.90 15.88
CA THR A 356 -1.16 22.79 14.68
C THR A 356 -0.57 21.39 14.53
N LEU A 357 -0.09 20.81 15.65
CA LEU A 357 0.34 19.41 15.66
C LEU A 357 -0.81 18.47 15.31
N GLN A 358 -2.00 18.68 15.88
CA GLN A 358 -3.18 17.89 15.58
C GLN A 358 -3.56 17.95 14.10
N LYS A 359 -3.62 19.15 13.48
CA LYS A 359 -3.89 19.31 12.05
C LYS A 359 -2.91 18.51 11.18
N LEU A 360 -1.62 18.53 11.52
CA LEU A 360 -0.59 17.79 10.79
C LEU A 360 -0.80 16.27 10.89
N VAL A 361 -1.14 15.78 12.10
CA VAL A 361 -1.43 14.36 12.34
C VAL A 361 -2.72 13.93 11.63
N GLU A 362 -3.76 14.77 11.66
CA GLU A 362 -5.02 14.53 10.93
C GLU A 362 -4.80 14.49 9.41
N LEU A 363 -3.97 15.38 8.86
CA LEU A 363 -3.60 15.39 7.45
C LEU A 363 -2.94 14.07 7.04
N TYR A 364 -1.97 13.61 7.83
CA TYR A 364 -1.29 12.33 7.59
C TYR A 364 -2.23 11.13 7.75
N ALA A 365 -3.09 11.13 8.77
CA ALA A 365 -4.07 10.08 9.00
C ALA A 365 -5.09 9.99 7.84
N LYS A 366 -5.51 11.14 7.31
CA LYS A 366 -6.45 11.23 6.19
C LYS A 366 -5.81 10.79 4.88
N TYR A 367 -4.56 11.18 4.65
CA TYR A 367 -3.81 10.89 3.44
C TYR A 367 -2.42 10.35 3.82
N PRO A 368 -2.27 9.03 4.06
CA PRO A 368 -0.97 8.45 4.43
C PRO A 368 0.12 8.80 3.41
N GLY A 369 1.27 9.25 3.90
CA GLY A 369 2.39 9.71 3.06
C GLY A 369 2.27 11.15 2.55
N SER A 370 1.22 11.90 2.95
CA SER A 370 1.05 13.31 2.56
C SER A 370 2.04 14.27 3.22
N VAL A 371 2.63 13.87 4.36
CA VAL A 371 3.58 14.71 5.10
C VAL A 371 5.01 14.34 4.72
N ASN A 372 5.67 15.20 3.94
CA ASN A 372 7.10 15.13 3.69
C ASN A 372 7.87 15.82 4.82
N LEU A 373 8.42 15.03 5.74
CA LEU A 373 9.16 15.54 6.90
C LEU A 373 10.40 16.37 6.51
N ILE A 374 11.12 16.02 5.43
CA ILE A 374 12.28 16.80 4.97
C ILE A 374 11.86 18.19 4.53
N GLU A 375 10.73 18.30 3.84
CA GLU A 375 10.16 19.58 3.44
C GLU A 375 9.64 20.36 4.65
N LEU A 376 8.89 19.71 5.55
CA LEU A 376 8.37 20.27 6.80
C LEU A 376 9.45 20.96 7.63
N LYS A 377 10.69 20.45 7.62
CA LYS A 377 11.83 21.06 8.30
C LYS A 377 12.03 22.54 7.93
N HIS A 378 11.76 22.93 6.69
CA HIS A 378 11.92 24.31 6.22
C HIS A 378 10.83 25.24 6.76
N TYR A 379 9.72 24.69 7.25
CA TYR A 379 8.60 25.42 7.84
C TYR A 379 8.71 25.51 9.38
N LEU A 380 9.68 24.82 9.99
CA LEU A 380 10.09 25.04 11.37
C LEU A 380 10.93 26.33 11.46
N VAL A 381 10.25 27.47 11.44
CA VAL A 381 10.86 28.80 11.47
C VAL A 381 10.97 29.34 12.90
N ALA A 382 12.18 29.72 13.28
CA ALA A 382 12.48 30.22 14.62
C ALA A 382 11.69 31.47 15.00
N GLY A 383 11.17 31.51 16.24
CA GLY A 383 10.46 32.66 16.79
C GLY A 383 9.09 32.95 16.14
N LYS A 384 8.65 32.11 15.19
CA LYS A 384 7.30 32.11 14.63
C LYS A 384 6.46 31.04 15.32
N ILE A 385 5.18 31.33 15.46
CA ILE A 385 4.19 30.42 16.03
C ILE A 385 3.26 30.06 14.87
N ASP A 386 3.10 28.76 14.61
CA ASP A 386 2.12 28.14 13.70
C ASP A 386 2.14 28.55 12.22
N ASP A 387 2.25 29.84 11.89
CA ASP A 387 2.04 30.45 10.56
C ASP A 387 2.65 29.63 9.41
N LYS A 388 3.88 29.13 9.60
CA LYS A 388 4.60 28.39 8.56
C LYS A 388 4.19 26.93 8.47
N ILE A 389 3.83 26.30 9.58
CA ILE A 389 3.34 24.92 9.55
C ILE A 389 1.91 24.88 9.00
N ASP A 390 1.08 25.87 9.35
CA ASP A 390 -0.24 26.03 8.76
C ASP A 390 -0.14 26.29 7.24
N GLU A 391 0.78 27.15 6.78
CA GLU A 391 1.07 27.35 5.35
C GLU A 391 1.45 26.03 4.64
N TYR A 392 2.28 25.20 5.28
CA TYR A 392 2.64 23.89 4.76
C TYR A 392 1.43 22.94 4.67
N VAL A 393 0.60 22.89 5.72
CA VAL A 393 -0.62 22.06 5.74
C VAL A 393 -1.56 22.48 4.62
N GLU A 394 -1.80 23.78 4.45
CA GLU A 394 -2.64 24.31 3.37
C GLU A 394 -2.08 23.98 1.98
N LEU A 395 -0.76 24.09 1.79
CA LEU A 395 -0.08 23.74 0.55
C LEU A 395 -0.29 22.27 0.18
N VAL A 396 -0.10 21.36 1.15
CA VAL A 396 -0.30 19.92 0.94
C VAL A 396 -1.76 19.62 0.62
N GLU A 397 -2.71 20.19 1.35
CA GLU A 397 -4.14 20.01 1.06
C GLU A 397 -4.52 20.48 -0.33
N LYS A 398 -4.04 21.67 -0.73
CA LYS A 398 -4.29 22.23 -2.06
C LYS A 398 -3.71 21.33 -3.15
N THR A 399 -2.50 20.81 -2.92
CA THR A 399 -1.81 19.86 -3.79
C THR A 399 -2.65 18.60 -3.97
N ILE A 400 -3.12 17.98 -2.88
CA ILE A 400 -3.96 16.77 -2.91
C ILE A 400 -5.29 17.03 -3.62
N LYS A 401 -5.99 18.13 -3.32
CA LYS A 401 -7.24 18.52 -3.97
C LYS A 401 -7.06 18.66 -5.48
N LEU A 402 -5.97 19.29 -5.91
CA LEU A 402 -5.64 19.44 -7.33
C LEU A 402 -5.43 18.08 -8.03
N ARG A 403 -4.60 17.20 -7.45
CA ARG A 403 -4.34 15.87 -8.03
C ARG A 403 -5.62 15.02 -8.08
N SER A 404 -6.40 15.01 -7.00
CA SER A 404 -7.67 14.28 -6.95
C SER A 404 -8.64 14.77 -8.02
N HIS A 405 -8.74 16.09 -8.20
CA HIS A 405 -9.55 16.69 -9.26
C HIS A 405 -9.10 16.23 -10.65
N ILE A 406 -7.80 16.28 -10.95
CA ILE A 406 -7.24 15.84 -12.24
C ILE A 406 -7.54 14.35 -12.51
N VAL A 407 -7.31 13.48 -11.53
CA VAL A 407 -7.61 12.03 -11.68
C VAL A 407 -9.10 11.81 -11.99
N ASN A 408 -9.99 12.52 -11.28
CA ASN A 408 -11.42 12.46 -11.54
C ASN A 408 -11.79 13.02 -12.92
N GLN A 409 -11.15 14.09 -13.38
CA GLN A 409 -11.39 14.63 -14.71
C GLN A 409 -10.98 13.65 -15.82
N VAL A 410 -9.85 12.96 -15.68
CA VAL A 410 -9.46 11.92 -16.63
C VAL A 410 -10.51 10.81 -16.67
N LYS A 411 -10.96 10.34 -15.50
CA LYS A 411 -12.02 9.33 -15.42
C LYS A 411 -13.31 9.78 -16.11
N THR A 412 -13.85 10.92 -15.71
CA THR A 412 -15.12 11.45 -16.21
C THR A 412 -15.06 11.74 -17.72
N TYR A 413 -13.94 12.29 -18.20
CA TYR A 413 -13.76 12.52 -19.63
C TYR A 413 -13.83 11.21 -20.44
N LEU A 414 -13.13 10.16 -20.00
CA LEU A 414 -13.11 8.87 -20.69
C LEU A 414 -14.49 8.19 -20.64
N GLU A 415 -15.17 8.24 -19.49
CA GLU A 415 -16.53 7.69 -19.34
C GLU A 415 -17.53 8.40 -20.25
N ASN A 416 -17.47 9.73 -20.37
CA ASN A 416 -18.40 10.50 -21.18
C ASN A 416 -18.11 10.44 -22.69
N SER A 417 -16.83 10.33 -23.07
CA SER A 417 -16.43 10.28 -24.48
C SER A 417 -16.46 8.88 -25.08
N GLY A 418 -16.42 7.83 -24.25
CA GLY A 418 -16.27 6.45 -24.69
C GLY A 418 -14.85 6.11 -25.18
N PHE A 419 -13.89 7.02 -25.07
CA PHE A 419 -12.50 6.75 -25.42
C PHE A 419 -11.79 5.94 -24.33
N SER A 420 -10.85 5.09 -24.75
CA SER A 420 -9.99 4.34 -23.82
C SER A 420 -8.84 5.18 -23.24
N ARG A 421 -8.51 6.30 -23.90
CA ARG A 421 -7.38 7.19 -23.58
C ARG A 421 -7.61 8.59 -24.13
N ALA A 422 -7.00 9.59 -23.52
CA ALA A 422 -7.18 11.00 -23.87
C ALA A 422 -5.84 11.73 -24.06
N SER A 423 -5.81 12.74 -24.95
CA SER A 423 -4.66 13.63 -25.12
C SER A 423 -4.62 14.71 -24.03
N VAL A 424 -3.45 15.34 -23.85
CA VAL A 424 -3.28 16.45 -22.91
C VAL A 424 -4.24 17.60 -23.23
N ASP A 425 -4.38 18.01 -24.49
CA ASP A 425 -5.25 19.13 -24.87
C ASP A 425 -6.73 18.84 -24.59
N ALA A 426 -7.18 17.61 -24.84
CA ALA A 426 -8.55 17.21 -24.55
C ALA A 426 -8.83 17.23 -23.05
N LEU A 427 -7.89 16.70 -22.26
CA LEU A 427 -7.98 16.72 -20.79
C LEU A 427 -7.88 18.14 -20.24
N HIS A 428 -7.08 19.02 -20.85
CA HIS A 428 -6.96 20.43 -20.47
C HIS A 428 -8.26 21.19 -20.72
N GLY A 429 -8.89 20.98 -21.89
CA GLY A 429 -10.22 21.53 -22.18
C GLY A 429 -11.28 21.06 -21.18
N SER A 430 -11.30 19.75 -20.87
CA SER A 430 -12.19 19.18 -19.86
C SER A 430 -11.91 19.77 -18.47
N TYR A 431 -10.64 19.93 -18.11
CA TYR A 431 -10.21 20.48 -16.83
C TYR A 431 -10.66 21.93 -16.65
N ILE A 432 -10.48 22.79 -17.66
CA ILE A 432 -10.93 24.19 -17.60
C ILE A 432 -12.45 24.26 -17.43
N ALA A 433 -13.20 23.42 -18.13
CA ALA A 433 -14.67 23.39 -18.06
C ALA A 433 -15.22 22.84 -16.72
N SER A 434 -14.36 22.30 -15.85
CA SER A 434 -14.77 21.56 -14.65
C SER A 434 -14.73 22.36 -13.34
N ASN A 435 -14.63 23.69 -13.41
CA ASN A 435 -14.38 24.57 -12.26
C ASN A 435 -13.16 24.12 -11.44
N PRO A 436 -11.95 24.16 -12.03
CA PRO A 436 -10.77 23.57 -11.42
C PRO A 436 -10.33 24.34 -10.14
N PRO A 437 -9.67 23.66 -9.18
CA PRO A 437 -9.15 24.30 -7.96
C PRO A 437 -8.16 25.44 -8.22
N GLN A 438 -7.47 25.40 -9.37
CA GLN A 438 -6.60 26.47 -9.85
C GLN A 438 -6.49 26.40 -11.38
N PRO A 439 -6.18 27.51 -12.08
CA PRO A 439 -5.84 27.43 -13.49
C PRO A 439 -4.51 26.70 -13.69
N LEU A 440 -4.40 25.96 -14.79
CA LEU A 440 -3.16 25.31 -15.24
C LEU A 440 -2.97 25.58 -16.73
N GLN A 441 -1.72 25.75 -17.16
CA GLN A 441 -1.34 25.66 -18.56
C GLN A 441 -1.30 24.18 -19.01
N PRO A 442 -1.41 23.88 -20.31
CA PRO A 442 -1.35 22.51 -20.81
C PRO A 442 -0.10 21.75 -20.36
N GLN A 443 1.05 22.41 -20.33
CA GLN A 443 2.32 21.82 -19.89
C GLN A 443 2.33 21.54 -18.38
N GLU A 444 1.77 22.42 -17.56
CA GLU A 444 1.68 22.18 -16.11
C GLU A 444 0.73 21.01 -15.81
N LEU A 445 -0.38 20.91 -16.54
CA LEU A 445 -1.26 19.75 -16.45
C LEU A 445 -0.53 18.48 -16.90
N HIS A 446 0.26 18.55 -17.97
CA HIS A 446 1.05 17.41 -18.46
C HIS A 446 2.04 16.91 -17.40
N GLU A 447 2.80 17.79 -16.75
CA GLU A 447 3.73 17.39 -15.69
C GLU A 447 3.02 16.68 -14.52
N ILE A 448 1.83 17.15 -14.14
CA ILE A 448 1.03 16.47 -13.10
C ILE A 448 0.47 15.13 -13.60
N LEU A 449 0.05 15.04 -14.87
CA LEU A 449 -0.37 13.77 -15.47
C LEU A 449 0.80 12.78 -15.53
N LEU A 450 2.03 13.24 -15.80
CA LEU A 450 3.24 12.43 -15.71
C LEU A 450 3.46 11.91 -14.28
N GLU A 451 3.45 12.81 -13.29
CA GLU A 451 3.56 12.48 -11.86
C GLU A 451 2.54 11.41 -11.48
N LEU A 452 1.27 11.58 -11.84
CA LEU A 452 0.16 10.67 -11.52
C LEU A 452 0.18 9.35 -12.31
N SER A 453 0.92 9.32 -13.42
CA SER A 453 1.14 8.12 -14.24
C SER A 453 2.41 7.34 -13.90
N SER A 454 3.23 7.88 -13.00
CA SER A 454 4.44 7.23 -12.54
C SER A 454 4.13 5.90 -11.86
N PRO A 455 4.99 4.87 -12.03
CA PRO A 455 4.88 3.61 -11.28
C PRO A 455 4.78 3.78 -9.76
N LEU A 456 5.29 4.90 -9.22
CA LEU A 456 5.27 5.20 -7.78
C LEU A 456 3.91 5.71 -7.27
N THR A 457 3.12 6.37 -8.12
CA THR A 457 1.82 6.96 -7.75
C THR A 457 0.67 6.12 -8.30
N GLY A 458 0.72 5.79 -9.59
CA GLY A 458 -0.10 4.77 -10.21
C GLY A 458 -1.60 5.05 -10.23
N TYR A 459 -2.01 6.32 -10.31
CA TYR A 459 -3.42 6.71 -10.40
C TYR A 459 -3.92 6.75 -11.85
N LEU A 460 -3.02 7.10 -12.75
CA LEU A 460 -3.23 7.14 -14.19
C LEU A 460 -2.24 6.19 -14.89
N GLY A 461 -2.57 5.80 -16.10
CA GLY A 461 -1.65 5.17 -17.03
C GLY A 461 -1.26 6.14 -18.13
N ARG A 462 -0.10 5.89 -18.76
CA ARG A 462 0.44 6.72 -19.83
C ARG A 462 0.90 5.85 -21.00
N GLU A 463 0.52 6.26 -22.19
CA GLU A 463 1.14 5.83 -23.44
C GLU A 463 2.05 6.95 -23.92
N LYS A 464 3.35 6.65 -23.94
CA LYS A 464 4.38 7.63 -24.27
C LYS A 464 4.33 7.94 -25.77
N GLY A 465 4.16 9.22 -26.09
CA GLY A 465 4.28 9.74 -27.44
C GLY A 465 5.70 10.20 -27.77
N LYS A 466 5.87 10.81 -28.95
CA LYS A 466 7.14 11.41 -29.42
C LYS A 466 7.48 12.70 -28.66
N ASN A 467 6.46 13.40 -28.19
CA ASN A 467 6.51 14.64 -27.41
C ASN A 467 5.33 14.68 -26.43
N TRP A 468 5.31 15.67 -25.53
CA TRP A 468 4.28 15.79 -24.51
C TRP A 468 2.85 15.93 -25.09
N GLN A 469 2.68 16.58 -26.24
CA GLN A 469 1.37 16.71 -26.91
C GLN A 469 0.83 15.38 -27.44
N SER A 470 1.73 14.46 -27.79
CA SER A 470 1.40 13.13 -28.29
C SER A 470 1.23 12.08 -27.19
N ASP A 471 1.51 12.40 -25.93
CA ASP A 471 1.21 11.51 -24.81
C ASP A 471 -0.30 11.29 -24.68
N ARG A 472 -0.67 10.07 -24.26
CA ARG A 472 -2.06 9.73 -23.95
C ARG A 472 -2.17 9.17 -22.56
N PHE A 473 -3.21 9.54 -21.85
CA PHE A 473 -3.44 9.13 -20.46
C PHE A 473 -4.76 8.39 -20.32
N TYR A 474 -4.79 7.44 -19.39
CA TYR A 474 -5.98 6.64 -19.08
C TYR A 474 -6.13 6.42 -17.57
N PHE A 475 -7.35 6.14 -17.13
CA PHE A 475 -7.65 6.00 -15.71
C PHE A 475 -7.32 4.59 -15.19
N LEU A 476 -6.59 4.52 -14.07
CA LEU A 476 -6.32 3.26 -13.35
C LEU A 476 -7.17 3.16 -12.08
N ARG A 477 -7.05 4.13 -11.17
CA ARG A 477 -7.72 4.12 -9.86
C ARG A 477 -7.95 5.54 -9.31
N ASN A 478 -8.92 5.66 -8.40
CA ASN A 478 -9.18 6.94 -7.73
C ASN A 478 -8.06 7.31 -6.75
N LEU A 479 -7.85 8.60 -6.56
CA LEU A 479 -7.08 9.17 -5.46
C LEU A 479 -8.06 9.48 -4.32
N SER A 480 -8.11 8.58 -3.33
CA SER A 480 -9.02 8.62 -2.18
C SER A 480 -8.43 9.33 -0.98
#